data_AF-A0A849V7D2-F1
#
_entry.id   AF-A0A849V7D2-F1
#
_cell.length_a   1.000
_cell.length_b   1.000
_cell.length_c   1.000
_cell.angle_alpha   90.00
_cell.angle_beta   90.00
_cell.angle_gamma   90.00
#
_symmetry.space_group_name_H-M   'P 1'
#
loop_
_entity.id
_entity.type
_entity.pdbx_description
1 polymer ?
#
loop_
_entity_poly.entity_id
_entity_poly.type
_entity_poly.pdbx_seq_one_letter_code
_entity_poly.pdbx_strand_id
1 'polypeptide(L)'
;MAGFTLKKHMVFDWDGREYRLLELNESGQVLLENTKDGLLEIDTREHLLAEYKAGKVSTNTPGNQLSHAEVPIYSRPLDELSERDKLEIQRRKHYLDRIFIDGKPFFTAQYLNPLIAKAAAEIGDNPPPGYITVYRWYRKFRDSKNIMGLKSGICRRGSRKRKQTELALKSTADGIAETLKQSPLANGNDIYTVVRGKIGEENRKRLPQDQIKPFTKRTLYRMLKTADIYELTVLKEGKAAADRRFRVVMQGVKTKYVLERVEIDHTPLDLFLVDDKTGLPLGRPTLTVVLDHYSRMLLGYYLTFDSPSAAAVMGALRHAILPKTPVDGVLPNLKMNNPWPCFGIPEVTVVDIIPADPISATLQAFAEYIKIKRSTHAYHPTIHRSFERHTFHWSRYLYQSC
;
A
#
# COMPACT_ATOMS: atom_id res chain seq x y z
N MET A 1 -19.23 -19.55 -40.55
CA MET A 1 -18.11 -18.58 -40.73
C MET A 1 -18.43 -17.36 -39.88
N ALA A 2 -17.53 -16.94 -39.00
CA ALA A 2 -17.72 -15.74 -38.21
C ALA A 2 -17.79 -14.54 -39.17
N GLY A 3 -18.90 -13.80 -39.18
CA GLY A 3 -19.11 -12.70 -40.11
C GLY A 3 -18.12 -11.57 -39.85
N PHE A 4 -17.45 -11.09 -40.91
CA PHE A 4 -16.64 -9.88 -40.84
C PHE A 4 -17.55 -8.66 -40.77
N THR A 5 -17.49 -7.94 -39.65
CA THR A 5 -18.26 -6.72 -39.42
C THR A 5 -17.30 -5.57 -39.16
N LEU A 6 -17.34 -4.53 -39.99
CA LEU A 6 -16.59 -3.30 -39.76
C LEU A 6 -17.14 -2.58 -38.52
N LYS A 7 -16.30 -2.38 -37.51
CA LYS A 7 -16.63 -1.65 -36.28
C LYS A 7 -15.73 -0.41 -36.15
N LYS A 8 -16.26 0.67 -35.58
CA LYS A 8 -15.48 1.86 -35.23
C LYS A 8 -14.31 1.46 -34.31
N HIS A 9 -13.12 1.99 -34.58
CA HIS A 9 -11.83 1.67 -33.96
C HIS A 9 -11.30 0.24 -34.15
N MET A 10 -11.88 -0.53 -35.07
CA MET A 10 -11.33 -1.85 -35.43
C MET A 10 -9.99 -1.68 -36.14
N VAL A 11 -9.00 -2.48 -35.72
CA VAL A 11 -7.71 -2.60 -36.42
C VAL A 11 -7.73 -3.87 -37.25
N PHE A 12 -7.34 -3.77 -38.51
CA PHE A 12 -7.24 -4.90 -39.43
C PHE A 12 -6.03 -4.72 -40.34
N ASP A 13 -5.51 -5.84 -40.84
CA ASP A 13 -4.47 -5.82 -41.87
C ASP A 13 -5.15 -5.78 -43.24
N TRP A 14 -4.70 -4.88 -44.09
CA TRP A 14 -5.13 -4.76 -45.47
C TRP A 14 -3.90 -4.62 -46.37
N ASP A 15 -3.67 -5.64 -47.20
CA ASP A 15 -2.52 -5.72 -48.12
C ASP A 15 -1.15 -5.55 -47.40
N GLY A 16 -1.02 -6.13 -46.20
CA GLY A 16 0.21 -6.09 -45.40
C GLY A 16 0.46 -4.78 -44.64
N ARG A 17 -0.53 -3.87 -44.62
CA ARG A 17 -0.52 -2.64 -43.83
C ARG A 17 -1.64 -2.67 -42.80
N GLU A 18 -1.35 -2.22 -41.59
CA GLU A 18 -2.33 -2.14 -40.52
C GLU A 18 -3.09 -0.82 -40.57
N TYR A 19 -4.42 -0.93 -40.68
CA TYR A 19 -5.33 0.19 -40.67
C TYR A 19 -6.25 0.15 -39.47
N ARG A 20 -6.51 1.32 -38.89
CA ARG A 20 -7.54 1.56 -37.88
C ARG A 20 -8.72 2.26 -38.52
N LEU A 21 -9.90 1.68 -38.39
CA LEU A 21 -11.14 2.34 -38.81
C LEU A 21 -11.50 3.45 -37.84
N LEU A 22 -11.52 4.70 -38.27
CA LEU A 22 -11.90 5.84 -37.44
C LEU A 22 -13.38 6.15 -37.50
N GLU A 23 -13.98 6.10 -38.70
CA GLU A 23 -15.39 6.48 -38.88
C GLU A 23 -16.05 5.72 -40.02
N LEU A 24 -17.35 5.47 -39.87
CA LEU A 24 -18.24 4.83 -40.84
C LEU A 24 -19.43 5.77 -41.05
N ASN A 25 -19.53 6.37 -42.22
CA ASN A 25 -20.66 7.23 -42.57
C ASN A 25 -21.84 6.38 -43.07
N GLU A 26 -23.07 6.87 -42.86
CA GLU A 26 -24.29 6.21 -43.35
C GLU A 26 -24.34 6.12 -44.88
N SER A 27 -23.62 7.00 -45.58
CA SER A 27 -23.42 6.99 -47.04
C SER A 27 -22.50 5.87 -47.55
N GLY A 28 -21.92 5.06 -46.66
CA GLY A 28 -21.07 3.92 -47.01
C GLY A 28 -19.58 4.25 -47.17
N GLN A 29 -19.16 5.49 -46.93
CA GLN A 29 -17.75 5.89 -46.86
C GLN A 29 -17.13 5.54 -45.49
N VAL A 30 -15.86 5.16 -45.51
CA VAL A 30 -15.08 4.71 -44.37
C VAL A 30 -13.79 5.51 -44.30
N LEU A 31 -13.51 6.08 -43.12
CA LEU A 31 -12.25 6.78 -42.85
C LEU A 31 -11.30 5.82 -42.13
N LEU A 32 -10.11 5.64 -42.71
CA LEU A 32 -9.06 4.74 -42.24
C LEU A 32 -7.81 5.53 -41.86
N GLU A 33 -7.14 5.11 -40.79
CA GLU A 33 -5.85 5.61 -40.34
C GLU A 33 -4.82 4.50 -40.45
N ASN A 34 -3.74 4.70 -41.21
CA ASN A 34 -2.61 3.77 -41.20
C ASN A 34 -1.89 3.89 -39.84
N THR A 35 -1.77 2.78 -39.10
CA THR A 35 -1.24 2.80 -37.71
C THR A 35 0.25 3.10 -37.63
N LYS A 36 1.00 2.93 -38.71
CA LYS A 36 2.45 3.20 -38.75
C LYS A 36 2.77 4.65 -39.05
N ASP A 37 2.07 5.22 -40.03
CA ASP A 37 2.40 6.53 -40.59
C ASP A 37 1.39 7.63 -40.19
N GLY A 38 0.25 7.25 -39.60
CA GLY A 38 -0.83 8.17 -39.20
C GLY A 38 -1.60 8.82 -40.37
N LEU A 39 -1.32 8.40 -41.61
CA LEU A 39 -1.99 8.91 -42.80
C LEU A 39 -3.46 8.48 -42.84
N LEU A 40 -4.32 9.42 -43.20
CA LEU A 40 -5.76 9.21 -43.32
C LEU A 40 -6.13 8.91 -44.78
N GLU A 41 -6.84 7.80 -44.98
CA GLU A 41 -7.35 7.37 -46.28
C GLU A 41 -8.88 7.22 -46.20
N ILE A 42 -9.57 7.64 -47.26
CA ILE A 42 -11.03 7.50 -47.38
C ILE A 42 -11.31 6.43 -48.42
N ASP A 43 -12.10 5.44 -48.05
CA ASP A 43 -12.54 4.37 -48.94
C ASP A 43 -14.03 4.06 -48.73
N THR A 44 -14.57 3.08 -49.47
CA THR A 44 -15.95 2.65 -49.39
C THR A 44 -16.06 1.29 -48.69
N ARG A 45 -17.16 1.13 -47.94
CA ARG A 45 -17.48 -0.11 -47.24
C ARG A 45 -17.59 -1.30 -48.19
N GLU A 46 -18.14 -1.08 -49.38
CA GLU A 46 -18.33 -2.12 -50.39
C GLU A 46 -17.00 -2.62 -50.93
N HIS A 47 -16.05 -1.72 -51.17
CA HIS A 47 -14.70 -2.06 -51.60
C HIS A 47 -13.94 -2.86 -50.53
N LEU A 48 -13.96 -2.43 -49.27
CA LEU A 48 -13.34 -3.18 -48.16
C LEU A 48 -13.94 -4.59 -47.97
N LEU A 49 -15.26 -4.74 -48.18
CA LEU A 49 -15.91 -6.05 -48.12
C LEU A 49 -15.56 -6.94 -49.32
N ALA A 50 -15.35 -6.36 -50.50
CA ALA A 50 -14.88 -7.09 -51.68
C ALA A 50 -13.44 -7.59 -51.48
N GLU A 51 -12.56 -6.73 -50.95
CA GLU A 51 -11.16 -7.06 -50.65
C GLU A 51 -11.04 -8.09 -49.51
N TYR A 52 -11.94 -8.05 -48.52
CA TYR A 52 -12.09 -9.11 -47.51
C TYR A 52 -12.48 -10.45 -48.14
N LYS A 53 -13.46 -10.47 -49.06
CA LYS A 53 -13.83 -11.69 -49.80
C LYS A 53 -12.66 -12.21 -50.64
N ALA A 54 -11.83 -11.33 -51.18
CA ALA A 54 -10.62 -11.67 -51.91
C ALA A 54 -9.47 -12.14 -51.00
N GLY A 55 -9.62 -12.09 -49.67
CA GLY A 55 -8.63 -12.55 -48.69
C GLY A 55 -7.50 -11.57 -48.42
N LYS A 56 -7.57 -10.34 -48.94
CA LYS A 56 -6.55 -9.30 -48.75
C LYS A 56 -6.74 -8.49 -47.47
N VAL A 57 -7.94 -8.53 -46.90
CA VAL A 57 -8.22 -7.97 -45.56
C VAL A 57 -8.26 -9.12 -44.57
N SER A 58 -7.41 -9.08 -43.56
CA SER A 58 -7.40 -10.06 -42.48
C SER A 58 -7.65 -9.38 -41.13
N THR A 59 -8.62 -9.91 -40.39
CA THR A 59 -8.77 -9.56 -38.98
C THR A 59 -7.80 -10.44 -38.21
N ASN A 60 -6.78 -9.84 -37.60
CA ASN A 60 -6.24 -10.37 -36.36
C ASN A 60 -7.37 -10.28 -35.34
N THR A 61 -8.33 -11.22 -35.39
CA THR A 61 -9.23 -11.44 -34.27
C THR A 61 -8.33 -11.96 -33.16
N PRO A 62 -7.99 -11.17 -32.13
CA PRO A 62 -7.37 -11.76 -30.96
C PRO A 62 -8.50 -12.59 -30.37
N GLY A 63 -8.50 -13.89 -30.66
CA GLY A 63 -9.60 -14.77 -30.34
C GLY A 63 -9.78 -14.79 -28.84
N ASN A 64 -10.66 -13.95 -28.32
CA ASN A 64 -11.16 -13.87 -26.94
C ASN A 64 -10.18 -14.41 -25.89
N GLN A 65 -8.90 -14.07 -26.02
CA GLN A 65 -8.03 -13.95 -24.88
C GLN A 65 -8.49 -12.63 -24.30
N LEU A 66 -9.53 -12.73 -23.48
CA LEU A 66 -9.41 -12.15 -22.15
C LEU A 66 -8.05 -12.66 -21.65
N SER A 67 -6.97 -11.97 -22.04
CA SER A 67 -5.95 -11.67 -21.08
C SER A 67 -6.78 -11.11 -19.94
N HIS A 68 -7.00 -11.94 -18.93
CA HIS A 68 -6.90 -11.43 -17.59
C HIS A 68 -5.56 -10.70 -17.63
N ALA A 69 -5.58 -9.40 -17.98
CA ALA A 69 -4.59 -8.46 -17.52
C ALA A 69 -4.48 -8.86 -16.06
N GLU A 70 -3.40 -9.56 -15.73
CA GLU A 70 -3.25 -10.21 -14.45
C GLU A 70 -3.46 -9.08 -13.47
N VAL A 71 -4.66 -9.01 -12.88
CA VAL A 71 -4.95 -8.02 -11.85
C VAL A 71 -3.85 -8.33 -10.86
N PRO A 72 -2.87 -7.43 -10.65
CA PRO A 72 -1.73 -7.75 -9.83
C PRO A 72 -2.34 -8.13 -8.50
N ILE A 73 -2.26 -9.43 -8.18
CA ILE A 73 -2.78 -9.93 -6.92
C ILE A 73 -1.80 -9.34 -5.92
N TYR A 74 -2.16 -8.20 -5.34
CA TYR A 74 -1.39 -7.54 -4.30
C TYR A 74 -1.35 -8.48 -3.09
N SER A 75 -0.40 -9.40 -3.12
CA SER A 75 -0.06 -10.26 -2.02
C SER A 75 1.07 -9.60 -1.25
N ARG A 76 1.05 -9.75 0.08
CA ARG A 76 2.13 -9.30 0.96
C ARG A 76 3.49 -9.77 0.41
N PRO A 77 4.50 -8.89 0.24
CA PRO A 77 5.82 -9.28 -0.25
C PRO A 77 6.42 -10.41 0.60
N LEU A 78 7.19 -11.30 -0.02
CA LEU A 78 7.85 -12.41 0.67
C LEU A 78 8.76 -11.90 1.80
N ASP A 79 9.38 -10.74 1.63
CA ASP A 79 10.34 -10.15 2.55
C ASP A 79 9.72 -9.77 3.90
N GLU A 80 8.42 -9.48 3.93
CA GLU A 80 7.68 -9.15 5.16
C GLU A 80 7.23 -10.38 5.96
N LEU A 81 7.47 -11.59 5.45
CA LEU A 81 7.13 -12.82 6.16
C LEU A 81 8.16 -13.15 7.24
N SER A 82 7.71 -13.86 8.27
CA SER A 82 8.65 -14.44 9.25
C SER A 82 9.60 -15.43 8.57
N GLU A 83 10.84 -15.53 9.05
CA GLU A 83 11.84 -16.47 8.51
C GLU A 83 11.33 -17.91 8.47
N ARG A 84 10.57 -18.32 9.49
CA ARG A 84 9.90 -19.63 9.51
C ARG A 84 8.95 -19.83 8.32
N ASP A 85 8.17 -18.83 7.97
CA ASP A 85 7.24 -18.91 6.84
C ASP A 85 7.98 -18.90 5.50
N LYS A 86 9.06 -18.11 5.38
CA LYS A 86 9.90 -18.06 4.18
C LYS A 86 10.54 -19.44 3.90
N LEU A 87 11.16 -20.04 4.92
CA LEU A 87 11.77 -21.36 4.83
C LEU A 87 10.75 -22.45 4.44
N GLU A 88 9.56 -22.41 5.02
CA GLU A 88 8.51 -23.39 4.69
C GLU A 88 7.99 -23.22 3.25
N ILE A 89 7.91 -21.98 2.75
CA ILE A 89 7.55 -21.70 1.35
C ILE A 89 8.65 -22.20 0.42
N GLN A 90 9.92 -21.91 0.72
CA GLN A 90 11.08 -22.38 -0.04
C GLN A 90 11.13 -23.91 -0.08
N ARG A 91 10.96 -24.57 1.07
CA ARG A 91 10.86 -26.03 1.17
C ARG A 91 9.79 -26.59 0.24
N ARG A 92 8.57 -26.06 0.29
CA ARG A 92 7.46 -26.54 -0.56
C ARG A 92 7.70 -26.26 -2.04
N LYS A 93 8.30 -25.12 -2.36
CA LYS A 93 8.65 -24.73 -3.72
C LYS A 93 9.70 -25.69 -4.30
N HIS A 94 10.75 -26.02 -3.53
CA HIS A 94 11.78 -26.99 -3.91
C HIS A 94 11.19 -28.33 -4.37
N TYR A 95 10.26 -28.90 -3.59
CA TYR A 95 9.58 -30.15 -3.97
C TYR A 95 8.80 -30.02 -5.28
N LEU A 96 8.11 -28.90 -5.50
CA LEU A 96 7.37 -28.68 -6.74
C LEU A 96 8.34 -28.52 -7.91
N ASP A 97 9.31 -27.63 -7.80
CA ASP A 97 10.32 -27.38 -8.83
C ASP A 97 10.97 -28.70 -9.26
N ARG A 98 11.36 -29.56 -8.31
CA ARG A 98 11.96 -30.87 -8.58
C ARG A 98 11.05 -31.84 -9.34
N ILE A 99 9.74 -31.80 -9.07
CA ILE A 99 8.74 -32.66 -9.72
C ILE A 99 8.40 -32.17 -11.14
N PHE A 100 8.53 -30.87 -11.38
CA PHE A 100 8.25 -30.23 -12.67
C PHE A 100 9.46 -30.13 -13.60
N ILE A 101 10.66 -30.57 -13.19
CA ILE A 101 11.88 -30.55 -14.03
C ILE A 101 11.63 -31.26 -15.37
N ASP A 102 10.99 -32.43 -15.35
CA ASP A 102 10.78 -33.27 -16.53
C ASP A 102 9.46 -32.96 -17.26
N GLY A 103 8.80 -31.84 -16.92
CA GLY A 103 7.51 -31.43 -17.48
C GLY A 103 6.32 -31.78 -16.60
N LYS A 104 5.16 -32.08 -17.22
CA LYS A 104 3.90 -32.30 -16.50
C LYS A 104 3.90 -33.69 -15.84
N PRO A 105 3.90 -33.79 -14.50
CA PRO A 105 4.01 -35.07 -13.80
C PRO A 105 2.69 -35.84 -13.80
N PHE A 106 2.77 -37.16 -13.63
CA PHE A 106 1.63 -37.99 -13.27
C PHE A 106 1.46 -37.99 -11.74
N PHE A 107 0.26 -37.65 -11.26
CA PHE A 107 -0.03 -37.55 -9.82
C PHE A 107 -0.39 -38.90 -9.18
N THR A 108 0.48 -39.90 -9.38
CA THR A 108 0.32 -41.26 -8.83
C THR A 108 1.38 -41.52 -7.76
N ALA A 109 1.04 -42.28 -6.71
CA ALA A 109 1.96 -42.59 -5.61
C ALA A 109 3.27 -43.23 -6.10
N GLN A 110 3.19 -44.20 -7.02
CA GLN A 110 4.36 -44.90 -7.59
C GLN A 110 5.31 -43.95 -8.33
N TYR A 111 4.77 -42.92 -9.00
CA TYR A 111 5.57 -41.94 -9.74
C TYR A 111 6.17 -40.86 -8.83
N LEU A 112 5.38 -40.33 -7.90
CA LEU A 112 5.78 -39.21 -7.05
C LEU A 112 6.71 -39.62 -5.90
N ASN A 113 6.49 -40.77 -5.27
CA ASN A 113 7.30 -41.20 -4.12
C ASN A 113 8.82 -41.23 -4.40
N PRO A 114 9.33 -41.80 -5.52
CA PRO A 114 10.76 -41.77 -5.79
C PRO A 114 11.29 -40.35 -6.05
N LEU A 115 10.49 -39.48 -6.70
CA LEU A 115 10.86 -38.08 -6.93
C LEU A 115 10.91 -37.28 -5.62
N ILE A 116 9.95 -37.52 -4.73
CA ILE A 116 9.90 -36.92 -3.40
C ILE A 116 11.09 -37.37 -2.56
N ALA A 117 11.45 -38.65 -2.60
CA ALA A 117 12.62 -39.16 -1.88
C ALA A 117 13.92 -38.51 -2.36
N LYS A 118 14.09 -38.33 -3.67
CA LYS A 118 15.23 -37.59 -4.24
C LYS A 118 15.24 -36.12 -3.80
N ALA A 119 14.10 -35.43 -3.93
CA ALA A 119 13.94 -34.04 -3.50
C ALA A 119 14.25 -33.87 -2.00
N ALA A 120 13.81 -34.82 -1.17
CA ALA A 120 14.06 -34.81 0.28
C ALA A 120 15.54 -35.02 0.62
N ALA A 121 16.25 -35.89 -0.10
CA ALA A 121 17.67 -36.13 0.09
C ALA A 121 18.52 -34.88 -0.23
N GLU A 122 18.14 -34.09 -1.24
CA GLU A 122 18.83 -32.85 -1.62
C GLU A 122 18.80 -31.78 -0.50
N ILE A 123 17.73 -31.72 0.29
CA ILE A 123 17.54 -30.72 1.36
C ILE A 123 17.66 -31.31 2.78
N GLY A 124 17.94 -32.61 2.92
CA GLY A 124 18.03 -33.30 4.21
C GLY A 124 16.72 -33.34 5.00
N ASP A 125 15.56 -33.36 4.34
CA ASP A 125 14.24 -33.25 4.98
C ASP A 125 13.70 -34.63 5.41
N ASN A 126 13.64 -34.85 6.73
CA ASN A 126 13.20 -36.11 7.33
C ASN A 126 12.14 -35.87 8.44
N PRO A 127 10.94 -36.46 8.36
CA PRO A 127 10.43 -37.33 7.30
C PRO A 127 9.97 -36.55 6.04
N PRO A 128 10.11 -37.14 4.84
CA PRO A 128 9.64 -36.52 3.61
C PRO A 128 8.10 -36.37 3.61
N PRO A 129 7.56 -35.36 2.88
CA PRO A 129 6.13 -35.18 2.76
C PRO A 129 5.50 -36.32 1.95
N GLY A 130 4.32 -36.82 2.36
CA GLY A 130 3.59 -37.80 1.55
C GLY A 130 3.10 -37.23 0.20
N TYR A 131 2.95 -38.09 -0.82
CA TYR A 131 2.57 -37.66 -2.17
C TYR A 131 1.27 -36.85 -2.24
N ILE A 132 0.26 -37.17 -1.41
CA ILE A 132 -1.00 -36.40 -1.32
C ILE A 132 -0.74 -34.98 -0.82
N THR A 133 0.20 -34.79 0.10
CA THR A 133 0.57 -33.48 0.62
C THR A 133 1.20 -32.62 -0.47
N VAL A 134 2.11 -33.20 -1.25
CA VAL A 134 2.76 -32.51 -2.37
C VAL A 134 1.74 -32.18 -3.47
N TYR A 135 0.82 -33.11 -3.78
CA TYR A 135 -0.31 -32.85 -4.69
C TYR A 135 -1.19 -31.68 -4.20
N ARG A 136 -1.47 -31.59 -2.90
CA ARG A 136 -2.23 -30.47 -2.31
C ARG A 136 -1.47 -29.14 -2.43
N TRP A 137 -0.14 -29.14 -2.32
CA TRP A 137 0.68 -27.96 -2.56
C TRP A 137 0.63 -27.53 -4.03
N TYR A 138 0.77 -28.48 -4.95
CA TYR A 138 0.64 -28.22 -6.38
C TYR A 138 -0.73 -27.61 -6.72
N ARG A 139 -1.83 -28.21 -6.23
CA ARG A 139 -3.18 -27.68 -6.47
C ARG A 139 -3.29 -26.22 -6.03
N LYS A 140 -2.81 -25.89 -4.83
CA LYS A 140 -2.82 -24.50 -4.32
C LYS A 140 -1.96 -23.56 -5.14
N PHE A 141 -0.77 -24.00 -5.57
CA PHE A 141 0.11 -23.19 -6.39
C PHE A 141 -0.49 -22.91 -7.76
N ARG A 142 -1.03 -23.95 -8.42
CA ARG A 142 -1.73 -23.84 -9.70
C ARG A 142 -2.91 -22.88 -9.62
N ASP A 143 -3.75 -23.03 -8.59
CA ASP A 143 -4.98 -22.22 -8.45
C ASP A 143 -4.65 -20.75 -8.11
N SER A 144 -3.58 -20.49 -7.37
CA SER A 144 -3.18 -19.13 -6.99
C SER A 144 -2.25 -18.44 -7.98
N LYS A 145 -1.56 -19.20 -8.85
CA LYS A 145 -0.45 -18.76 -9.72
C LYS A 145 0.62 -17.93 -9.00
N ASN A 146 0.72 -18.06 -7.67
CA ASN A 146 1.56 -17.23 -6.82
C ASN A 146 2.22 -18.11 -5.74
N ILE A 147 3.50 -17.86 -5.49
CA ILE A 147 4.32 -18.55 -4.47
C ILE A 147 3.67 -18.43 -3.08
N MET A 148 2.93 -17.37 -2.80
CA MET A 148 2.18 -17.16 -1.56
C MET A 148 1.10 -18.23 -1.30
N GLY A 149 0.61 -18.91 -2.35
CA GLY A 149 -0.28 -20.06 -2.23
C GLY A 149 0.36 -21.25 -1.49
N LEU A 150 1.70 -21.32 -1.48
CA LEU A 150 2.47 -22.33 -0.76
C LEU A 150 2.61 -22.02 0.73
N LYS A 151 2.19 -20.84 1.21
CA LYS A 151 2.28 -20.51 2.64
C LYS A 151 1.54 -21.51 3.52
N SER A 152 2.10 -21.81 4.69
CA SER A 152 1.45 -22.68 5.67
C SER A 152 0.16 -22.08 6.21
N GLY A 153 -0.93 -22.86 6.15
CA GLY A 153 -2.23 -22.49 6.73
C GLY A 153 -2.32 -22.73 8.25
N ILE A 154 -1.22 -23.08 8.91
CA ILE A 154 -1.21 -23.39 10.36
C ILE A 154 -1.71 -22.20 11.18
N CYS A 155 -1.33 -20.97 10.82
CA CYS A 155 -1.82 -19.75 11.45
C CYS A 155 -3.34 -19.57 11.32
N ARG A 156 -3.98 -20.31 10.40
CA ARG A 156 -5.43 -20.27 10.21
C ARG A 156 -6.17 -21.35 11.01
N ARG A 157 -5.45 -22.24 11.70
CA ARG A 157 -6.02 -23.29 12.55
C ARG A 157 -6.44 -22.71 13.91
N GLY A 158 -7.27 -23.47 14.62
CA GLY A 158 -7.80 -23.10 15.93
C GLY A 158 -9.18 -22.47 15.86
N SER A 159 -9.95 -22.61 16.95
CA SER A 159 -11.25 -21.98 17.07
C SER A 159 -11.09 -20.47 17.13
N ARG A 160 -11.72 -19.77 16.19
CA ARG A 160 -11.89 -18.30 16.23
C ARG A 160 -13.13 -17.88 16.99
N LYS A 161 -13.95 -18.84 17.45
CA LYS A 161 -15.16 -18.53 18.22
C LYS A 161 -14.75 -18.00 19.59
N ARG A 162 -15.42 -16.93 20.02
CA ARG A 162 -15.30 -16.44 21.40
C ARG A 162 -15.77 -17.55 22.34
N LYS A 163 -15.05 -17.76 23.45
CA LYS A 163 -15.39 -18.76 24.48
C LYS A 163 -16.28 -18.18 25.58
N GLN A 164 -16.54 -16.88 25.51
CA GLN A 164 -17.20 -16.09 26.54
C GLN A 164 -18.67 -15.98 26.15
N THR A 165 -19.54 -16.17 27.13
CA THR A 165 -20.99 -15.99 26.97
C THR A 165 -21.29 -14.51 26.72
N GLU A 166 -22.40 -14.23 26.04
CA GLU A 166 -22.82 -12.85 25.74
C GLU A 166 -23.03 -12.03 27.02
N LEU A 167 -23.58 -12.66 28.05
CA LEU A 167 -23.75 -12.05 29.37
C LEU A 167 -22.41 -11.66 30.00
N ALA A 168 -21.39 -12.51 29.90
CA ALA A 168 -20.05 -12.16 30.41
C ALA A 168 -19.46 -10.96 29.66
N LEU A 169 -19.70 -10.86 28.35
CA LEU A 169 -19.26 -9.72 27.54
C LEU A 169 -19.99 -8.43 27.97
N LYS A 170 -21.30 -8.51 28.20
CA LYS A 170 -22.11 -7.38 28.67
C LYS A 170 -21.63 -6.90 30.05
N SER A 171 -21.50 -7.79 31.02
CA SER A 171 -20.97 -7.45 32.35
C SER A 171 -19.54 -6.89 32.28
N THR A 172 -18.75 -7.31 31.30
CA THR A 172 -17.41 -6.75 31.07
C THR A 172 -17.47 -5.32 30.55
N ALA A 173 -18.31 -5.06 29.54
CA ALA A 173 -18.49 -3.71 28.98
C ALA A 173 -19.03 -2.75 30.03
N ASP A 174 -20.06 -3.17 30.79
CA ASP A 174 -20.66 -2.39 31.87
C ASP A 174 -19.62 -2.09 32.97
N GLY A 175 -18.81 -3.08 33.34
CA GLY A 175 -17.76 -2.89 34.35
C GLY A 175 -16.65 -1.94 33.89
N ILE A 176 -16.22 -2.04 32.62
CA ILE A 176 -15.24 -1.11 32.04
C ILE A 176 -15.78 0.32 32.06
N ALA A 177 -17.01 0.52 31.59
CA ALA A 177 -17.62 1.84 31.53
C ALA A 177 -17.78 2.46 32.93
N GLU A 178 -18.24 1.68 33.90
CA GLU A 178 -18.38 2.15 35.28
C GLU A 178 -17.04 2.52 35.90
N THR A 179 -16.03 1.66 35.81
CA THR A 179 -14.72 1.92 36.41
C THR A 179 -14.05 3.14 35.79
N LEU A 180 -14.06 3.26 34.45
CA LEU A 180 -13.42 4.38 33.76
C LEU A 180 -14.16 5.71 33.99
N LYS A 181 -15.49 5.67 34.16
CA LYS A 181 -16.28 6.85 34.51
C LYS A 181 -15.98 7.35 35.93
N GLN A 182 -15.74 6.44 36.88
CA GLN A 182 -15.39 6.78 38.26
C GLN A 182 -13.93 7.25 38.38
N SER A 183 -13.01 6.57 37.71
CA SER A 183 -11.59 6.91 37.69
C SER A 183 -11.00 6.68 36.30
N PRO A 184 -10.73 7.75 35.54
CA PRO A 184 -10.14 7.65 34.20
C PRO A 184 -8.77 6.96 34.15
N LEU A 185 -8.04 6.98 35.27
CA LEU A 185 -6.71 6.38 35.44
C LEU A 185 -6.76 4.97 36.05
N ALA A 186 -7.93 4.35 36.16
CA ALA A 186 -8.09 3.04 36.77
C ALA A 186 -7.18 1.96 36.14
N ASN A 187 -6.64 1.10 37.00
CA ASN A 187 -5.79 0.00 36.57
C ASN A 187 -6.67 -1.16 36.04
N GLY A 188 -6.11 -2.00 35.17
CA GLY A 188 -6.77 -3.22 34.70
C GLY A 188 -7.16 -4.18 35.85
N ASN A 189 -6.50 -4.07 37.00
CA ASN A 189 -6.90 -4.81 38.21
C ASN A 189 -8.22 -4.30 38.80
N ASP A 190 -8.46 -2.99 38.79
CA ASP A 190 -9.66 -2.38 39.34
C ASP A 190 -10.87 -2.74 38.47
N ILE A 191 -10.68 -2.62 37.14
CA ILE A 191 -11.65 -3.08 36.14
C ILE A 191 -11.98 -4.56 36.35
N TYR A 192 -10.98 -5.40 36.62
CA TYR A 192 -11.21 -6.82 36.88
C TYR A 192 -12.06 -7.07 38.13
N THR A 193 -11.80 -6.35 39.21
CA THR A 193 -12.55 -6.48 40.47
C THR A 193 -14.03 -6.12 40.26
N VAL A 194 -14.30 -5.00 39.58
CA VAL A 194 -15.67 -4.57 39.28
C VAL A 194 -16.38 -5.57 38.37
N VAL A 195 -15.74 -6.01 37.29
CA VAL A 195 -16.32 -7.00 36.36
C VAL A 195 -16.60 -8.33 37.07
N ARG A 196 -15.71 -8.79 37.97
CA ARG A 196 -15.94 -9.99 38.79
C ARG A 196 -17.14 -9.81 39.71
N GLY A 197 -17.29 -8.65 40.34
CA GLY A 197 -18.44 -8.31 41.16
C GLY A 197 -19.75 -8.41 40.37
N LYS A 198 -19.81 -7.78 39.19
CA LYS A 198 -20.96 -7.82 38.29
C LYS A 198 -21.33 -9.23 37.84
N ILE A 199 -20.34 -10.05 37.48
CA ILE A 199 -20.59 -11.47 37.15
C ILE A 199 -21.14 -12.23 38.37
N GLY A 200 -20.65 -11.92 39.58
CA GLY A 200 -21.17 -12.49 40.82
C GLY A 200 -22.62 -12.09 41.12
N GLU A 201 -22.97 -10.81 40.93
CA GLU A 201 -24.35 -10.31 41.03
C GLU A 201 -25.28 -10.98 40.04
N GLU A 202 -24.81 -11.14 38.81
CA GLU A 202 -25.53 -11.83 37.76
C GLU A 202 -25.72 -13.33 38.11
N ASN A 203 -24.70 -14.00 38.64
CA ASN A 203 -24.83 -15.39 39.06
C ASN A 203 -25.75 -15.60 40.26
N ARG A 204 -25.88 -14.62 41.16
CA ARG A 204 -26.83 -14.68 42.29
C ARG A 204 -28.30 -14.74 41.84
N LYS A 205 -28.61 -14.24 40.65
CA LYS A 205 -29.96 -14.27 40.05
C LYS A 205 -30.23 -15.57 39.29
N ARG A 206 -29.29 -16.50 39.22
CA ARG A 206 -29.35 -17.69 38.36
C ARG A 206 -29.27 -18.97 39.19
N LEU A 207 -29.87 -20.02 38.64
CA LEU A 207 -29.73 -21.37 39.16
C LEU A 207 -28.27 -21.82 39.08
N PRO A 208 -27.80 -22.70 39.98
CA PRO A 208 -26.40 -23.16 40.00
C PRO A 208 -25.88 -23.70 38.67
N GLN A 209 -26.75 -24.36 37.89
CA GLN A 209 -26.43 -24.94 36.58
C GLN A 209 -26.21 -23.88 35.47
N ASP A 210 -26.81 -22.69 35.61
CA ASP A 210 -26.78 -21.62 34.61
C ASP A 210 -25.79 -20.50 34.98
N GLN A 211 -24.99 -20.69 36.04
CA GLN A 211 -24.03 -19.71 36.48
C GLN A 211 -22.87 -19.57 35.49
N ILE A 212 -22.50 -18.33 35.23
CA ILE A 212 -21.41 -17.97 34.34
C ILE A 212 -20.11 -18.15 35.10
N LYS A 213 -19.23 -19.03 34.61
CA LYS A 213 -17.89 -19.17 35.16
C LYS A 213 -17.11 -17.87 34.96
N PRO A 214 -16.62 -17.22 36.03
CA PRO A 214 -15.85 -15.99 35.88
C PRO A 214 -14.50 -16.30 35.23
N PHE A 215 -14.07 -15.44 34.30
CA PHE A 215 -12.80 -15.61 33.59
C PHE A 215 -11.60 -15.07 34.38
N THR A 216 -10.40 -15.43 33.94
CA THR A 216 -9.12 -15.02 34.55
C THR A 216 -8.73 -13.59 34.18
N LYS A 217 -7.92 -12.92 35.02
CA LYS A 217 -7.35 -11.59 34.73
C LYS A 217 -6.72 -11.53 33.33
N ARG A 218 -5.93 -12.54 32.94
CA ARG A 218 -5.29 -12.64 31.62
C ARG A 218 -6.29 -12.63 30.45
N THR A 219 -7.50 -13.13 30.68
CA THR A 219 -8.58 -13.08 29.68
C THR A 219 -9.14 -11.67 29.54
N LEU A 220 -9.33 -10.94 30.65
CA LEU A 220 -9.73 -9.53 30.61
C LEU A 220 -8.71 -8.70 29.82
N TYR A 221 -7.42 -8.82 30.12
CA TYR A 221 -6.38 -8.07 29.41
C TYR A 221 -6.37 -8.36 27.90
N ARG A 222 -6.62 -9.62 27.50
CA ARG A 222 -6.75 -9.98 26.08
C ARG A 222 -7.97 -9.31 25.44
N MET A 223 -9.10 -9.23 26.16
CA MET A 223 -10.31 -8.55 25.69
C MET A 223 -10.09 -7.04 25.56
N LEU A 224 -9.46 -6.40 26.55
CA LEU A 224 -9.10 -4.98 26.52
C LEU A 224 -8.16 -4.65 25.36
N LYS A 225 -7.18 -5.52 25.05
CA LYS A 225 -6.28 -5.34 23.91
C LYS A 225 -6.99 -5.36 22.55
N THR A 226 -8.13 -6.05 22.46
CA THR A 226 -8.93 -6.14 21.23
C THR A 226 -10.10 -5.17 21.20
N ALA A 227 -10.37 -4.45 22.30
CA ALA A 227 -11.45 -3.48 22.37
C ALA A 227 -11.14 -2.26 21.51
N ASP A 228 -12.19 -1.54 21.09
CA ASP A 228 -12.02 -0.33 20.29
C ASP A 228 -11.31 0.75 21.13
N ILE A 229 -10.14 1.17 20.63
CA ILE A 229 -9.32 2.19 21.27
C ILE A 229 -10.09 3.52 21.31
N TYR A 230 -10.92 3.79 20.30
CA TYR A 230 -11.75 4.98 20.27
C TYR A 230 -12.73 5.00 21.45
N GLU A 231 -13.54 3.94 21.61
CA GLU A 231 -14.50 3.83 22.72
C GLU A 231 -13.83 3.92 24.09
N LEU A 232 -12.69 3.25 24.28
CA LEU A 232 -11.91 3.34 25.51
C LEU A 232 -11.41 4.76 25.78
N THR A 233 -11.05 5.50 24.74
CA THR A 233 -10.60 6.89 24.87
C THR A 233 -11.76 7.82 25.17
N VAL A 234 -12.94 7.61 24.56
CA VAL A 234 -14.16 8.35 24.89
C VAL A 234 -14.50 8.17 26.37
N LEU A 235 -14.37 6.96 26.90
CA LEU A 235 -14.63 6.67 28.31
C LEU A 235 -13.61 7.30 29.26
N LYS A 236 -12.34 7.45 28.84
CA LYS A 236 -11.26 8.00 29.68
C LYS A 236 -11.14 9.52 29.61
N GLU A 237 -11.13 10.05 28.40
CA GLU A 237 -10.76 11.44 28.10
C GLU A 237 -11.97 12.26 27.62
N GLY A 238 -13.10 11.61 27.36
CA GLY A 238 -14.32 12.23 26.84
C GLY A 238 -14.37 12.26 25.31
N LYS A 239 -15.59 12.50 24.78
CA LYS A 239 -15.85 12.46 23.33
C LYS A 239 -15.03 13.50 22.56
N ALA A 240 -14.94 14.74 23.03
CA ALA A 240 -14.19 15.79 22.33
C ALA A 240 -12.68 15.51 22.23
N ALA A 241 -12.09 14.93 23.28
CA ALA A 241 -10.68 14.55 23.29
C ALA A 241 -10.42 13.33 22.39
N ALA A 242 -11.29 12.32 22.47
CA ALA A 242 -11.24 11.16 21.58
C ALA A 242 -11.41 11.57 20.10
N ASP A 243 -12.39 12.42 19.80
CA ASP A 243 -12.57 13.00 18.47
C ASP A 243 -11.30 13.73 18.05
N ARG A 244 -10.70 14.59 18.87
CA ARG A 244 -9.44 15.27 18.52
C ARG A 244 -8.32 14.28 18.19
N ARG A 245 -8.17 13.20 18.99
CA ARG A 245 -7.11 12.19 18.87
C ARG A 245 -7.31 11.25 17.68
N PHE A 246 -8.55 10.89 17.37
CA PHE A 246 -8.90 9.91 16.33
C PHE A 246 -9.52 10.53 15.07
N ARG A 247 -9.79 11.84 15.03
CA ARG A 247 -10.20 12.59 13.83
C ARG A 247 -9.23 12.37 12.67
N VAL A 248 -7.95 12.24 12.98
CA VAL A 248 -6.87 11.92 12.03
C VAL A 248 -6.98 10.49 11.47
N VAL A 249 -7.47 9.53 12.27
CA VAL A 249 -7.50 8.11 11.90
C VAL A 249 -8.76 7.75 11.11
N MET A 250 -9.89 8.44 11.35
CA MET A 250 -11.18 8.15 10.72
C MET A 250 -11.35 8.78 9.32
N GLN A 251 -10.69 9.91 9.04
CA GLN A 251 -10.70 10.56 7.72
C GLN A 251 -9.30 10.59 7.13
N GLY A 252 -8.69 9.42 6.91
CA GLY A 252 -7.48 9.35 6.11
C GLY A 252 -7.79 9.85 4.70
N VAL A 253 -7.24 11.01 4.31
CA VAL A 253 -7.30 11.48 2.92
C VAL A 253 -6.69 10.37 2.06
N LYS A 254 -7.50 9.75 1.22
CA LYS A 254 -7.04 8.68 0.32
C LYS A 254 -6.67 9.31 -1.00
N THR A 255 -5.38 9.27 -1.33
CA THR A 255 -4.90 9.52 -2.68
C THR A 255 -4.96 8.23 -3.52
N LYS A 256 -5.23 8.39 -4.80
CA LYS A 256 -5.34 7.36 -5.84
C LYS A 256 -4.10 7.31 -6.73
N TYR A 257 -3.38 8.41 -6.91
CA TYR A 257 -2.18 8.49 -7.77
C TYR A 257 -1.12 9.46 -7.25
N VAL A 258 0.10 9.36 -7.80
CA VAL A 258 1.25 10.24 -7.49
C VAL A 258 0.94 11.67 -7.93
N LEU A 259 1.40 12.69 -7.19
CA LEU A 259 1.15 14.12 -7.41
C LEU A 259 -0.30 14.57 -7.15
N GLU A 260 -1.22 13.69 -6.77
CA GLU A 260 -2.58 14.09 -6.37
C GLU A 260 -2.56 14.99 -5.13
N ARG A 261 -1.70 14.66 -4.16
CA ARG A 261 -1.54 15.44 -2.94
C ARG A 261 -0.11 15.38 -2.47
N VAL A 262 0.46 16.55 -2.21
CA VAL A 262 1.77 16.70 -1.59
C VAL A 262 1.64 17.41 -0.26
N GLU A 263 2.48 17.01 0.68
CA GLU A 263 2.50 17.54 2.03
C GLU A 263 3.89 18.15 2.29
N ILE A 264 3.89 19.37 2.82
CA ILE A 264 5.09 20.14 3.10
C ILE A 264 5.27 20.27 4.60
N ASP A 265 6.46 19.91 5.07
CA ASP A 265 6.84 19.94 6.47
C ASP A 265 8.17 20.67 6.65
N HIS A 266 8.32 21.35 7.79
CA HIS A 266 9.54 22.02 8.18
C HIS A 266 10.13 21.32 9.41
N THR A 267 11.42 20.99 9.37
CA THR A 267 12.09 20.32 10.49
C THR A 267 13.49 20.93 10.70
N PRO A 268 13.77 21.51 11.87
CA PRO A 268 15.13 21.84 12.28
C PRO A 268 15.98 20.56 12.32
N LEU A 269 17.10 20.52 11.62
CA LEU A 269 17.99 19.37 11.64
C LEU A 269 18.77 19.32 12.95
N ASP A 270 18.96 18.10 13.47
CA ASP A 270 19.77 17.88 14.67
C ASP A 270 21.27 17.75 14.34
N LEU A 271 21.77 18.74 13.62
CA LEU A 271 23.18 18.90 13.26
C LEU A 271 23.55 20.37 13.29
N PHE A 272 24.77 20.67 13.72
CA PHE A 272 25.34 22.02 13.69
C PHE A 272 26.27 22.14 12.50
N LEU A 273 26.04 23.15 11.67
CA LEU A 273 26.93 23.45 10.56
C LEU A 273 27.94 24.51 11.00
N VAL A 274 29.18 24.32 10.56
CA VAL A 274 30.30 25.24 10.79
C VAL A 274 30.72 25.78 9.43
N ASP A 275 31.05 27.07 9.39
CA ASP A 275 31.60 27.67 8.18
C ASP A 275 33.05 27.21 7.97
N ASP A 276 33.31 26.57 6.82
CA ASP A 276 34.64 26.05 6.45
C ASP A 276 35.71 27.15 6.38
N LYS A 277 35.34 28.42 6.17
CA LYS A 277 36.30 29.54 6.06
C LYS A 277 36.61 30.18 7.39
N THR A 278 35.59 30.46 8.19
CA THR A 278 35.73 31.22 9.45
C THR A 278 35.83 30.33 10.69
N GLY A 279 35.44 29.05 10.58
CA GLY A 279 35.36 28.12 11.70
C GLY A 279 34.25 28.45 12.70
N LEU A 280 33.38 29.43 12.40
CA LEU A 280 32.31 29.85 13.27
C LEU A 280 31.07 28.94 13.11
N PRO A 281 30.35 28.63 14.20
CA PRO A 281 29.11 27.87 14.12
C PRO A 281 28.02 28.71 13.44
N LEU A 282 27.51 28.23 12.30
CA LEU A 282 26.38 28.83 11.59
C LEU A 282 25.04 28.50 12.25
N GLY A 283 25.02 27.48 13.11
CA GLY A 283 23.83 27.04 13.84
C GLY A 283 23.18 25.81 13.23
N ARG A 284 21.89 25.62 13.55
CA ARG A 284 21.08 24.48 13.10
C ARG A 284 20.25 24.89 11.89
N PRO A 285 20.43 24.26 10.72
CA PRO A 285 19.59 24.57 9.57
C PRO A 285 18.20 23.94 9.69
N THR A 286 17.20 24.61 9.15
CA THR A 286 15.85 24.13 8.94
C THR A 286 15.73 23.50 7.55
N LEU A 287 15.32 22.23 7.51
CA LEU A 287 15.00 21.52 6.27
C LEU A 287 13.50 21.60 6.00
N THR A 288 13.13 22.10 4.83
CA THR A 288 11.77 22.07 4.31
C THR A 288 11.67 20.99 3.26
N VAL A 289 10.72 20.07 3.39
CA VAL A 289 10.56 18.93 2.46
C VAL A 289 9.18 18.92 1.81
N VAL A 290 9.12 18.45 0.57
CA VAL A 290 7.87 18.16 -0.14
C VAL A 290 7.74 16.66 -0.34
N LEU A 291 6.72 16.06 0.26
CA LEU A 291 6.46 14.62 0.20
C LEU A 291 5.21 14.33 -0.60
N ASP A 292 5.27 13.36 -1.51
CA ASP A 292 4.08 12.83 -2.16
C ASP A 292 3.29 11.93 -1.20
N HIS A 293 2.00 12.20 -1.00
CA HIS A 293 1.18 11.45 -0.03
C HIS A 293 0.92 10.00 -0.49
N TYR A 294 0.81 9.75 -1.80
CA TYR A 294 0.51 8.43 -2.36
C TYR A 294 1.71 7.47 -2.31
N SER A 295 2.82 7.86 -2.91
CA SER A 295 4.05 7.05 -3.03
C SER A 295 4.98 7.17 -1.84
N ARG A 296 4.82 8.21 -1.00
CA ARG A 296 5.76 8.59 0.07
C ARG A 296 7.16 8.95 -0.43
N MET A 297 7.30 9.24 -1.72
CA MET A 297 8.55 9.71 -2.30
C MET A 297 8.80 11.18 -1.92
N LEU A 298 10.06 11.51 -1.64
CA LEU A 298 10.52 12.88 -1.53
C LEU A 298 10.51 13.50 -2.94
N LEU A 299 9.76 14.58 -3.13
CA LEU A 299 9.69 15.28 -4.42
C LEU A 299 10.76 16.38 -4.50
N GLY A 300 10.98 17.09 -3.41
CA GLY A 300 11.92 18.19 -3.33
C GLY A 300 12.19 18.61 -1.90
N TYR A 301 13.17 19.47 -1.72
CA TYR A 301 13.54 20.06 -0.43
C TYR A 301 14.15 21.45 -0.61
N TYR A 302 14.23 22.19 0.49
CA TYR A 302 14.94 23.44 0.62
C TYR A 302 15.59 23.53 2.00
N LEU A 303 16.86 23.93 2.05
CA LEU A 303 17.64 24.05 3.29
C LEU A 303 17.95 25.52 3.55
N THR A 304 17.64 26.01 4.75
CA THR A 304 17.93 27.39 5.17
C THR A 304 18.30 27.44 6.65
N PHE A 305 19.00 28.49 7.08
CA PHE A 305 19.20 28.79 8.50
C PHE A 305 18.07 29.65 9.10
N ASP A 306 17.19 30.16 8.24
CA ASP A 306 16.04 30.95 8.67
C ASP A 306 14.93 30.07 9.27
N SER A 307 14.03 30.73 9.99
CA SER A 307 12.75 30.15 10.40
C SER A 307 11.92 29.73 9.18
N PRO A 308 10.97 28.77 9.35
CA PRO A 308 10.00 28.42 8.32
C PRO A 308 9.38 29.66 7.67
N SER A 309 9.45 29.75 6.35
CA SER A 309 9.04 30.94 5.59
C SER A 309 8.43 30.57 4.25
N ALA A 310 7.69 31.50 3.65
CA ALA A 310 7.15 31.35 2.30
C ALA A 310 8.25 31.09 1.27
N ALA A 311 9.41 31.73 1.43
CA ALA A 311 10.57 31.51 0.57
C ALA A 311 11.07 30.07 0.64
N ALA A 312 11.11 29.48 1.84
CA ALA A 312 11.50 28.08 2.02
C ALA A 312 10.51 27.11 1.35
N VAL A 313 9.20 27.36 1.50
CA VAL A 313 8.15 26.57 0.84
C VAL A 313 8.24 26.69 -0.68
N MET A 314 8.39 27.90 -1.22
CA MET A 314 8.52 28.14 -2.66
C MET A 314 9.79 27.51 -3.24
N GLY A 315 10.92 27.60 -2.52
CA GLY A 315 12.16 26.94 -2.91
C GLY A 315 12.01 25.43 -2.97
N ALA A 316 11.34 24.84 -1.97
CA ALA A 316 11.09 23.41 -1.91
C ALA A 316 10.13 22.95 -3.01
N LEU A 317 9.08 23.72 -3.30
CA LEU A 317 8.13 23.47 -4.39
C LEU A 317 8.79 23.62 -5.77
N ARG A 318 9.61 24.66 -5.98
CA ARG A 318 10.37 24.82 -7.21
C ARG A 318 11.27 23.62 -7.45
N HIS A 319 11.98 23.18 -6.41
CA HIS A 319 12.81 21.99 -6.50
C HIS A 319 11.95 20.74 -6.77
N ALA A 320 10.77 20.61 -6.15
CA ALA A 320 9.85 19.50 -6.37
C ALA A 320 9.30 19.44 -7.79
N ILE A 321 8.91 20.58 -8.37
CA ILE A 321 8.25 20.66 -9.68
C ILE A 321 9.25 20.43 -10.82
N LEU A 322 10.46 20.96 -10.70
CA LEU A 322 11.45 20.89 -11.78
C LEU A 322 12.17 19.53 -11.82
N PRO A 323 12.56 19.07 -13.03
CA PRO A 323 13.41 17.89 -13.19
C PRO A 323 14.71 18.03 -12.39
N LYS A 324 15.14 16.94 -11.75
CA LYS A 324 16.38 16.90 -10.98
C LYS A 324 17.56 16.80 -11.95
N THR A 325 18.38 17.84 -11.99
CA THR A 325 19.63 17.83 -12.75
C THR A 325 20.68 16.96 -12.06
N PRO A 326 21.61 16.32 -12.79
CA PRO A 326 22.69 15.53 -12.20
C PRO A 326 23.48 16.33 -11.16
N VAL A 327 23.76 15.72 -10.01
CA VAL A 327 24.41 16.39 -8.86
C VAL A 327 25.90 16.60 -9.08
N ASP A 328 26.53 15.83 -9.96
CA ASP A 328 27.98 15.82 -10.19
C ASP A 328 28.56 17.20 -10.57
N GLY A 329 27.75 18.07 -11.18
CA GLY A 329 28.17 19.44 -11.53
C GLY A 329 28.18 20.43 -10.35
N VAL A 330 27.53 20.12 -9.24
CA VAL A 330 27.37 21.01 -8.06
C VAL A 330 28.12 20.46 -6.84
N LEU A 331 28.11 19.13 -6.65
CA LEU A 331 28.82 18.45 -5.57
C LEU A 331 29.61 17.28 -6.15
N PRO A 332 30.86 17.52 -6.62
CA PRO A 332 31.64 16.53 -7.37
C PRO A 332 31.96 15.25 -6.59
N ASN A 333 31.86 15.29 -5.26
CA ASN A 333 32.15 14.15 -4.39
C ASN A 333 30.89 13.35 -3.99
N LEU A 334 29.68 13.77 -4.40
CA LEU A 334 28.44 13.09 -4.02
C LEU A 334 28.01 12.08 -5.08
N LYS A 335 28.28 10.79 -4.84
CA LYS A 335 27.80 9.71 -5.72
C LYS A 335 26.32 9.41 -5.47
N MET A 336 25.48 9.61 -6.48
CA MET A 336 24.06 9.27 -6.41
C MET A 336 23.84 7.81 -6.88
N ASN A 337 23.55 6.92 -5.93
CA ASN A 337 23.40 5.48 -6.23
C ASN A 337 22.08 5.12 -6.91
N ASN A 338 21.04 5.96 -6.78
CA ASN A 338 19.70 5.71 -7.30
C ASN A 338 19.18 6.92 -8.09
N PRO A 339 18.47 6.72 -9.20
CA PRO A 339 17.81 7.82 -9.90
C PRO A 339 16.74 8.45 -9.01
N TRP A 340 16.58 9.78 -9.12
CA TRP A 340 15.52 10.52 -8.44
C TRP A 340 14.51 11.08 -9.46
N PRO A 341 13.61 10.24 -10.01
CA PRO A 341 12.68 10.62 -11.08
C PRO A 341 11.44 11.36 -10.56
N CYS A 342 11.55 12.12 -9.47
CA CYS A 342 10.43 12.80 -8.85
C CYS A 342 10.37 14.25 -9.34
N PHE A 343 9.41 14.57 -10.19
CA PHE A 343 9.12 15.93 -10.62
C PHE A 343 7.68 16.04 -11.18
N GLY A 344 7.19 17.27 -11.33
CA GLY A 344 5.85 17.54 -11.85
C GLY A 344 5.01 18.45 -10.94
N ILE A 345 3.89 18.93 -11.48
CA ILE A 345 2.99 19.86 -10.79
C ILE A 345 1.98 19.04 -9.96
N PRO A 346 1.91 19.22 -8.63
CA PRO A 346 0.92 18.54 -7.81
C PRO A 346 -0.46 19.18 -7.94
N GLU A 347 -1.52 18.38 -7.79
CA GLU A 347 -2.90 18.90 -7.83
C GLU A 347 -3.26 19.64 -6.54
N VAL A 348 -2.88 19.06 -5.39
CA VAL A 348 -3.16 19.61 -4.07
C VAL A 348 -1.88 19.73 -3.26
N THR A 349 -1.61 20.93 -2.75
CA THR A 349 -0.54 21.16 -1.79
C THR A 349 -1.12 21.44 -0.40
N VAL A 350 -0.57 20.75 0.60
CA VAL A 350 -0.90 20.96 2.01
C VAL A 350 0.37 21.36 2.74
N VAL A 351 0.29 22.46 3.47
CA VAL A 351 1.40 23.01 4.26
C VAL A 351 0.90 23.16 5.68
N ASP A 352 1.69 22.70 6.66
CA ASP A 352 1.39 23.00 8.06
C ASP A 352 1.74 24.45 8.36
N ILE A 353 0.72 25.32 8.45
CA ILE A 353 0.90 26.75 8.73
C ILE A 353 -0.08 27.14 9.83
N ILE A 354 0.37 27.97 10.76
CA ILE A 354 -0.48 28.62 11.75
C ILE A 354 -1.32 29.69 11.03
N PRO A 355 -2.66 29.77 11.23
CA PRO A 355 -3.57 30.58 10.40
C PRO A 355 -3.29 32.10 10.27
N ALA A 356 -2.42 32.67 11.10
CA ALA A 356 -2.14 34.12 11.17
C ALA A 356 -0.87 34.56 10.40
N ASP A 357 -0.23 33.67 9.65
CA ASP A 357 1.09 33.91 9.07
C ASP A 357 1.02 34.63 7.69
N PRO A 358 1.79 35.70 7.42
CA PRO A 358 1.92 36.35 6.10
C PRO A 358 2.30 35.39 4.96
N ILE A 359 2.85 34.22 5.30
CA ILE A 359 3.11 33.10 4.38
C ILE A 359 1.87 32.69 3.58
N SER A 360 0.68 32.80 4.19
CA SER A 360 -0.57 32.35 3.59
C SER A 360 -0.95 33.11 2.31
N ALA A 361 -0.71 34.42 2.25
CA ALA A 361 -1.09 35.25 1.10
C ALA A 361 -0.18 35.00 -0.11
N THR A 362 1.13 34.96 0.10
CA THR A 362 2.12 34.71 -0.95
C THR A 362 1.98 33.31 -1.54
N LEU A 363 1.73 32.30 -0.70
CA LEU A 363 1.49 30.94 -1.18
C LEU A 363 0.18 30.80 -1.94
N GLN A 364 -0.85 31.56 -1.58
CA GLN A 364 -2.11 31.55 -2.31
C GLN A 364 -1.96 32.15 -3.71
N ALA A 365 -1.27 33.29 -3.85
CA ALA A 365 -0.98 33.89 -5.15
C ALA A 365 -0.14 32.96 -6.05
N PHE A 366 0.85 32.26 -5.48
CA PHE A 366 1.65 31.28 -6.21
C PHE A 366 0.84 30.05 -6.63
N ALA A 367 0.00 29.52 -5.74
CA ALA A 367 -0.87 28.39 -6.04
C ALA A 367 -1.87 28.72 -7.15
N GLU A 368 -2.43 29.94 -7.14
CA GLU A 368 -3.29 30.44 -8.22
C GLU A 368 -2.53 30.56 -9.55
N TYR A 369 -1.29 31.08 -9.53
CA TYR A 369 -0.43 31.20 -10.73
C TYR A 369 -0.12 29.84 -11.39
N ILE A 370 0.17 28.81 -10.59
CA ILE A 370 0.53 27.46 -11.09
C ILE A 370 -0.70 26.55 -11.20
N LYS A 371 -1.91 27.05 -10.88
CA LYS A 371 -3.18 26.30 -10.87
C LYS A 371 -3.19 25.10 -9.91
N ILE A 372 -2.45 25.21 -8.80
CA ILE A 372 -2.42 24.21 -7.73
C ILE A 372 -3.54 24.53 -6.73
N LYS A 373 -4.33 23.52 -6.34
CA LYS A 373 -5.34 23.72 -5.29
C LYS A 373 -4.67 23.72 -3.93
N ARG A 374 -4.90 24.77 -3.15
CA ARG A 374 -4.52 24.78 -1.73
C ARG A 374 -5.64 24.14 -0.91
N SER A 375 -5.30 23.17 -0.07
CA SER A 375 -6.25 22.65 0.91
C SER A 375 -5.95 23.20 2.30
N THR A 376 -6.99 23.72 2.95
CA THR A 376 -6.99 24.09 4.39
C THR A 376 -7.41 22.91 5.27
N HIS A 377 -7.70 21.75 4.69
CA HIS A 377 -8.05 20.56 5.47
C HIS A 377 -6.84 20.10 6.28
N ALA A 378 -7.10 19.79 7.55
CA ALA A 378 -6.11 19.55 8.59
C ALA A 378 -4.93 18.68 8.13
N TYR A 379 -3.73 19.16 8.45
CA TYR A 379 -2.45 18.45 8.37
C TYR A 379 -2.55 17.03 8.97
N HIS A 380 -1.92 16.04 8.33
CA HIS A 380 -1.94 14.65 8.78
C HIS A 380 -0.68 14.35 9.62
N PRO A 381 -0.79 14.07 10.95
CA PRO A 381 0.37 13.76 11.79
C PRO A 381 1.02 12.39 11.54
N THR A 382 0.70 11.69 10.44
CA THR A 382 1.44 10.48 10.06
C THR A 382 2.80 10.81 9.45
N ILE A 383 2.97 11.98 8.84
CA ILE A 383 4.28 12.40 8.33
C ILE A 383 5.21 12.78 9.45
N HIS A 384 4.82 13.58 10.45
CA HIS A 384 5.71 13.89 11.58
C HIS A 384 6.29 12.60 12.22
N ARG A 385 5.47 11.56 12.43
CA ARG A 385 5.91 10.25 12.93
C ARG A 385 6.72 9.40 11.94
N SER A 386 6.47 9.51 10.64
CA SER A 386 7.22 8.75 9.62
C SER A 386 8.57 9.42 9.33
N PHE A 387 8.57 10.75 9.28
CA PHE A 387 9.74 11.60 9.10
C PHE A 387 10.63 11.51 10.34
N GLU A 388 10.15 11.71 11.58
CA GLU A 388 10.95 11.49 12.79
C GLU A 388 11.58 10.08 12.82
N ARG A 389 10.85 9.03 12.45
CA ARG A 389 11.41 7.66 12.40
C ARG A 389 12.48 7.47 11.31
N HIS A 390 12.39 8.21 10.20
CA HIS A 390 13.35 8.09 9.09
C HIS A 390 14.51 9.08 9.24
N THR A 391 14.33 10.31 9.72
CA THR A 391 15.41 11.24 10.06
C THR A 391 16.34 10.68 11.13
N PHE A 392 15.80 9.94 12.12
CA PHE A 392 16.62 9.15 13.05
C PHE A 392 17.44 8.04 12.37
N HIS A 393 17.01 7.53 11.21
CA HIS A 393 17.75 6.55 10.42
C HIS A 393 18.81 7.23 9.54
N TRP A 394 18.50 8.39 8.95
CA TRP A 394 19.41 9.16 8.10
C TRP A 394 20.54 9.86 8.89
N SER A 395 20.28 10.35 10.12
CA SER A 395 21.36 10.90 10.98
C SER A 395 22.40 9.84 11.35
N ARG A 396 21.99 8.57 11.39
CA ARG A 396 22.87 7.44 11.69
C ARG A 396 23.79 7.05 10.52
N TYR A 397 23.40 7.34 9.28
CA TYR A 397 24.23 7.10 8.09
C TYR A 397 25.21 8.25 7.82
N LEU A 398 24.83 9.50 8.12
CA LEU A 398 25.76 10.64 8.00
C LEU A 398 26.93 10.56 9.00
N TYR A 399 26.74 9.91 10.15
CA TYR A 399 27.82 9.65 11.12
C TYR A 399 28.78 8.53 10.74
N GLN A 400 28.52 7.77 9.65
CA GLN A 400 29.41 6.69 9.20
C GLN A 400 30.27 7.07 7.98
N SER A 401 30.24 8.33 7.53
CA SER A 401 30.99 8.79 6.35
C SER A 401 31.81 10.07 6.58
N CYS A 402 32.09 10.43 7.84
CA CYS A 402 33.14 11.37 8.22
C CYS A 402 34.29 10.64 8.92
#